data_AF-A0A1T4ZVR9-F1
#
_entry.id   AF-A0A1T4ZVR9-F1
#
_cell.length_a   1.000
_cell.length_b   1.000
_cell.length_c   1.000
_cell.angle_alpha   90.00
_cell.angle_beta   90.00
_cell.angle_gamma   90.00
#
_symmetry.space_group_name_H-M   'P 1'
#
loop_
_entity.id
_entity.type
_entity.pdbx_description
1 polymer ?
#
loop_
_entity_poly.entity_id
_entity_poly.type
_entity_poly.pdbx_seq_one_letter_code
_entity_poly.pdbx_strand_id
1 'polypeptide(L)' 'MCVNQVTAFEHGGQLFHTERQALDAALKDIGKKLVADFHANPAEGMLQQRDAILRVLGRISEIEAEVALDRPSAVKEAT' A
#
# COMPACT_ATOMS: atom_id res chain seq x y z
N MET A 1 -2.39 23.48 -22.86
CA MET A 1 -2.35 22.85 -21.52
C MET A 1 -2.17 21.37 -21.72
N CYS A 2 -0.99 20.84 -21.38
CA CYS A 2 -0.69 19.41 -21.50
C CYS A 2 -1.32 18.70 -20.30
N VAL A 3 -2.27 17.79 -20.56
CA VAL A 3 -2.85 16.95 -19.51
C VAL A 3 -1.80 15.92 -19.15
N ASN A 4 -1.14 16.07 -18.01
CA ASN A 4 -0.30 15.01 -17.45
C ASN A 4 -1.21 13.79 -17.23
N GLN A 5 -0.82 12.62 -17.76
CA GLN A 5 -1.53 11.36 -17.51
C GLN A 5 -1.76 11.20 -16.02
N VAL A 6 -3.01 11.26 -15.57
CA VAL A 6 -3.37 10.97 -14.19
C VAL A 6 -3.43 9.46 -14.07
N THR A 7 -2.37 8.87 -13.50
CA THR A 7 -2.39 7.46 -13.12
C THR A 7 -3.35 7.30 -11.96
N ALA A 8 -4.59 6.92 -12.24
CA ALA A 8 -5.60 6.66 -11.23
C ALA A 8 -5.51 5.19 -10.79
N PHE A 9 -5.37 4.95 -9.49
CA PHE A 9 -5.33 3.61 -8.91
C PHE A 9 -6.69 3.30 -8.29
N GLU A 10 -7.34 2.20 -8.68
CA GLU A 10 -8.67 1.86 -8.19
C GLU A 10 -8.62 0.78 -7.10
N HIS A 11 -9.31 1.01 -5.98
CA HIS A 11 -9.59 -0.03 -4.99
C HIS A 11 -10.99 0.14 -4.40
N GLY A 12 -11.80 -0.94 -4.41
CA GLY A 12 -13.13 -0.93 -3.80
C GLY A 12 -14.10 0.10 -4.39
N GLY A 13 -13.94 0.46 -5.67
CA GLY A 13 -14.73 1.49 -6.35
C GLY A 13 -14.31 2.94 -6.03
N GLN A 14 -13.18 3.13 -5.35
CA GLN A 14 -12.58 4.44 -5.08
C GLN A 14 -11.32 4.64 -5.92
N LEU A 15 -11.15 5.86 -6.44
CA LEU A 15 -9.97 6.26 -7.19
C LEU A 15 -8.98 6.97 -6.26
N PHE A 16 -7.74 6.51 -6.29
CA PHE A 16 -6.62 7.03 -5.50
C PHE A 16 -5.61 7.73 -6.41
N HIS A 17 -4.95 8.73 -5.84
CA HIS A 17 -3.99 9.58 -6.56
C HIS A 17 -2.62 8.89 -6.68
N THR A 18 -2.33 7.91 -5.82
CA THR A 18 -1.10 7.13 -5.85
C THR A 18 -1.38 5.65 -5.55
N GLU A 19 -0.48 4.78 -6.03
CA GLU A 19 -0.56 3.33 -5.77
C GLU A 19 -0.51 3.03 -4.27
N ARG A 20 0.35 3.74 -3.53
CA ARG A 20 0.49 3.59 -2.07
C ARG A 20 -0.82 3.81 -1.33
N GLN A 21 -1.62 4.80 -1.74
CA GLN A 21 -2.92 5.10 -1.14
C GLN A 21 -3.95 4.00 -1.42
N ALA A 22 -3.96 3.45 -2.64
CA ALA A 22 -4.83 2.32 -2.97
C ALA A 22 -4.47 1.07 -2.15
N LEU A 23 -3.17 0.83 -1.94
CA LEU A 23 -2.68 -0.27 -1.10
C LEU A 23 -3.00 -0.08 0.38
N ASP A 24 -2.93 1.15 0.92
CA ASP A 24 -3.40 1.44 2.29
C ASP A 24 -4.89 1.16 2.45
N ALA A 25 -5.71 1.54 1.47
CA ALA A 25 -7.13 1.24 1.47
C ALA A 25 -7.39 -0.27 1.44
N ALA A 26 -6.64 -1.02 0.62
CA ALA A 26 -6.71 -2.48 0.58
C ALA A 26 -6.35 -3.12 1.92
N LEU A 27 -5.29 -2.66 2.58
CA LEU A 27 -4.89 -3.16 3.89
C LEU A 27 -5.96 -2.88 4.95
N LYS A 28 -6.57 -1.68 4.91
CA LYS A 28 -7.66 -1.30 5.82
C LYS A 28 -8.90 -2.16 5.62
N ASP A 29 -9.25 -2.51 4.39
CA ASP A 29 -10.40 -3.35 4.11
C ASP A 29 -10.18 -4.81 4.52
N ILE A 30 -8.96 -5.33 4.38
CA ILE A 30 -8.58 -6.62 4.98
C ILE A 30 -8.76 -6.57 6.51
N GLY A 31 -8.28 -5.49 7.15
CA GLY A 31 -8.45 -5.29 8.59
C GLY A 31 -9.92 -5.25 9.03
N LYS A 32 -10.80 -4.56 8.29
CA LYS A 32 -12.24 -4.54 8.57
C LYS A 32 -12.86 -5.93 8.47
N LYS A 33 -12.51 -6.70 7.44
CA LYS A 33 -13.00 -8.09 7.28
C LYS A 33 -12.54 -8.98 8.43
N LEU A 34 -11.29 -8.84 8.88
CA LEU A 34 -10.77 -9.57 10.03
C LEU A 34 -11.59 -9.28 11.30
N VAL A 35 -11.90 -8.02 11.55
CA VAL A 35 -12.72 -7.64 12.71
C VAL A 35 -14.16 -8.12 12.55
N ALA A 36 -14.75 -8.03 11.37
CA ALA A 36 -16.14 -8.45 11.16
C ALA A 36 -16.29 -9.98 11.29
N ASP A 37 -15.48 -10.73 10.56
CA ASP A 37 -15.67 -12.17 10.35
C ASP A 37 -14.94 -13.01 11.39
N PHE A 38 -13.87 -12.48 12.00
CA PHE A 38 -12.99 -13.22 12.90
C PHE A 38 -12.76 -12.54 14.25
N HIS A 39 -13.69 -11.68 14.72
CA HIS A 39 -13.56 -11.00 16.02
C HIS A 39 -13.26 -11.93 17.21
N ALA A 40 -13.82 -13.16 17.20
CA ALA A 40 -13.62 -14.14 18.26
C ALA A 40 -12.26 -14.86 18.17
N ASN A 41 -11.67 -14.97 16.97
CA ASN A 41 -10.35 -15.56 16.75
C ASN A 41 -9.57 -14.83 15.64
N PRO A 42 -9.02 -13.62 15.92
CA PRO A 42 -8.36 -12.81 14.90
C PRO A 42 -7.10 -13.47 14.30
N ALA A 43 -6.43 -14.33 15.07
CA ALA A 43 -5.23 -15.03 14.63
C ALA A 43 -5.54 -16.01 13.47
N GLU A 44 -6.67 -16.71 13.54
CA GLU A 44 -7.13 -17.57 12.45
C GLU A 44 -7.51 -16.76 11.22
N GLY A 45 -8.24 -15.65 11.39
CA GLY A 45 -8.54 -14.74 10.30
C GLY A 45 -7.28 -14.22 9.60
N MET A 46 -6.25 -13.84 10.37
CA MET A 46 -4.96 -13.40 9.84
C MET A 46 -4.29 -14.47 8.98
N LEU A 47 -4.35 -15.74 9.40
CA LEU A 47 -3.81 -16.85 8.62
C LEU A 47 -4.60 -17.06 7.33
N GLN A 48 -5.93 -16.91 7.37
CA GLN A 48 -6.78 -17.02 6.17
C GLN A 48 -6.56 -15.87 5.17
N GLN A 49 -6.22 -14.68 5.65
CA GLN A 49 -5.93 -13.50 4.82
C GLN A 49 -4.44 -13.32 4.53
N ARG A 50 -3.58 -14.25 4.98
CA ARG A 50 -2.11 -14.12 4.96
C ARG A 50 -1.56 -13.72 3.60
N ASP A 51 -1.96 -14.43 2.53
CA ASP A 51 -1.39 -14.18 1.21
C ASP A 51 -1.82 -12.83 0.64
N ALA A 52 -3.04 -12.36 0.96
CA ALA A 52 -3.50 -11.03 0.58
C ALA A 52 -2.70 -9.94 1.32
N ILE A 53 -2.49 -10.11 2.63
CA ILE A 53 -1.70 -9.20 3.45
C ILE A 53 -0.26 -9.12 2.93
N LEU A 54 0.39 -10.27 2.69
CA LEU A 54 1.77 -10.31 2.22
C LEU A 54 1.95 -9.68 0.84
N ARG A 55 0.99 -9.84 -0.07
CA ARG A 55 1.02 -9.17 -1.39
C ARG A 55 0.95 -7.65 -1.26
N VAL A 56 0.01 -7.15 -0.45
CA VAL A 56 -0.14 -5.70 -0.23
C VAL A 56 1.12 -5.12 0.42
N LEU A 57 1.63 -5.76 1.47
CA LEU A 57 2.86 -5.32 2.14
C LEU A 57 4.09 -5.39 1.23
N GLY A 58 4.22 -6.44 0.44
CA GLY A 58 5.31 -6.58 -0.53
C GLY A 58 5.32 -5.43 -1.54
N ARG A 59 4.15 -5.08 -2.10
CA ARG A 59 4.05 -3.97 -3.05
C ARG A 59 4.35 -2.62 -2.40
N ILE A 60 3.93 -2.42 -1.15
CA ILE A 60 4.29 -1.23 -0.37
C ILE A 60 5.82 -1.13 -0.22
N SER A 61 6.48 -2.23 0.14
CA SER A 61 7.94 -2.26 0.28
C SER A 61 8.68 -1.97 -1.03
N GLU A 62 8.17 -2.46 -2.17
CA GLU A 62 8.73 -2.12 -3.49
C GLU A 62 8.62 -0.62 -3.78
N ILE A 63 7.44 -0.01 -3.57
CA ILE A 63 7.23 1.43 -3.76
C ILE A 63 8.18 2.24 -2.85
N GLU A 64 8.32 1.83 -1.58
CA GLU A 64 9.20 2.52 -0.64
C GLU A 64 10.68 2.40 -1.03
N ALA A 65 11.11 1.25 -1.58
CA ALA A 65 12.46 1.07 -2.10
C ALA A 65 12.72 1.92 -3.35
N GLU A 66 11.76 2.01 -4.27
CA GLU A 66 11.83 2.86 -5.46
C GLU A 66 11.97 4.35 -5.07
N VAL A 67 11.18 4.82 -4.10
CA VAL A 67 11.29 6.20 -3.57
C VAL A 67 12.62 6.45 -2.87
N ALA A 68 13.18 5.45 -2.18
CA ALA A 68 14.48 5.59 -1.52
C ALA A 68 15.64 5.70 -2.52
N LEU A 69 15.56 4.99 -3.65
CA LEU A 69 16.54 5.06 -4.73
C LEU A 69 16.48 6.39 -5.51
N ASP A 70 15.31 7.01 -5.59
CA ASP A 70 15.09 8.27 -6.32
C ASP A 70 15.41 9.54 -5.49
N ARG A 71 15.77 9.40 -4.20
CA ARG A 71 16.39 10.50 -3.45
C ARG A 71 17.87 10.59 -3.81
N PRO A 72 18.33 11.58 -4.61
CA PRO A 72 19.76 11.83 -4.71
C PRO A 72 20.27 12.13 -3.31
N SER A 73 21.31 11.40 -2.87
CA SER A 73 22.06 11.70 -1.66
C SER A 73 22.55 13.15 -1.72
N ALA A 74 21.80 14.07 -1.12
CA ALA A 74 22.19 15.45 -0.88
C ALA A 74 23.21 15.51 0.27
N VAL A 75 24.28 14.71 0.16
CA VAL A 75 25.45 14.76 1.04
C VAL A 75 26.68 14.73 0.14
N LYS A 76 26.88 15.82 -0.58
CA LYS A 76 28.22 16.27 -0.96
C LYS A 76 28.32 17.74 -0.58
N GLU A 77 29.48 18.08 -0.01
CA GLU A 77 29.97 19.41 0.33
C GLU A 77 29.52 19.98 1.68
N ALA A 78 30.20 19.50 2.72
CA ALA A 78 30.72 20.42 3.73
C ALA A 78 32.25 20.28 3.70
N THR A 79 32.86 21.21 2.99
CA THR A 79 34.29 21.51 2.92
C THR A 79 34.85 21.88 4.29
#